data_AF-A0A168ED77-F1
#
_entry.id   AF-A0A168ED77-F1
#
_cell.length_a   1.000
_cell.length_b   1.000
_cell.length_c   1.000
_cell.angle_alpha   90.00
_cell.angle_beta   90.00
_cell.angle_gamma   90.00
#
_symmetry.space_group_name_H-M   'P 1'
#
loop_
_entity.id
_entity.type
_entity.pdbx_description
1 polymer ?
#
loop_
_entity_poly.entity_id
_entity_poly.type
_entity_poly.pdbx_seq_one_letter_code
_entity_poly.pdbx_strand_id
1 'polypeptide(L)'
;MVKVHTVMAAFAAVAAPVAADNCKTGLYYCGYNLLSIGAYFMQIDEALERAGICTSHANVDDSLFYCVGGGNGAISHVKVCDKGKCHDGGGGNNDYCEGPASLLRLRDVGPRRSCYALSD
;
A
#
# COMPACT_ATOMS: atom_id res chain seq x y z
N MET A 1 -6.40 -16.20 63.42
CA MET A 1 -7.16 -15.21 62.63
C MET A 1 -6.27 -14.74 61.48
N VAL A 2 -6.48 -15.24 60.27
CA VAL A 2 -5.75 -14.78 59.07
C VAL A 2 -6.74 -14.05 58.17
N LYS A 3 -6.61 -12.72 58.10
CA LYS A 3 -7.43 -11.85 57.26
C LYS A 3 -6.82 -11.84 55.86
N VAL A 4 -7.38 -12.67 54.98
CA VAL A 4 -7.00 -12.72 53.57
C VAL A 4 -7.71 -11.57 52.86
N HIS A 5 -6.96 -10.51 52.57
CA HIS A 5 -7.44 -9.40 51.75
C HIS A 5 -7.16 -9.71 50.29
N THR A 6 -8.20 -10.08 49.55
CA THR A 6 -8.17 -10.27 48.10
C THR A 6 -7.98 -8.91 47.41
N VAL A 7 -6.78 -8.62 46.91
CA VAL A 7 -6.55 -7.45 46.05
C VAL A 7 -6.73 -7.91 44.59
N MET A 8 -7.87 -7.54 44.01
CA MET A 8 -8.15 -7.75 42.60
C MET A 8 -7.57 -6.58 41.80
N ALA A 9 -6.35 -6.73 41.28
CA ALA A 9 -5.73 -5.74 40.42
C ALA A 9 -6.26 -5.91 38.98
N ALA A 10 -7.15 -5.01 38.54
CA ALA A 10 -7.59 -4.93 37.16
C ALA A 10 -6.49 -4.30 36.30
N PHE A 11 -5.81 -5.10 35.47
CA PHE A 11 -4.93 -4.59 34.42
C PHE A 11 -5.78 -4.10 33.25
N ALA A 12 -6.07 -2.80 33.21
CA ALA A 12 -6.59 -2.15 32.00
C ALA A 12 -5.40 -1.91 31.04
N ALA A 13 -5.25 -2.79 30.05
CA ALA A 13 -4.30 -2.58 28.96
C ALA A 13 -4.78 -1.40 28.10
N VAL A 14 -4.15 -0.24 28.27
CA VAL A 14 -4.40 0.94 27.43
C VAL A 14 -3.65 0.70 26.11
N ALA A 15 -4.35 0.22 25.09
CA ALA A 15 -3.81 0.18 23.73
C ALA A 15 -3.70 1.62 23.23
N ALA A 16 -2.48 2.16 23.19
CA ALA A 16 -2.24 3.46 22.57
C ALA A 16 -2.56 3.36 21.06
N PRO A 17 -3.28 4.32 20.46
CA PRO A 17 -3.45 4.35 19.03
C PRO A 17 -2.09 4.58 18.39
N VAL A 18 -1.63 3.63 17.58
CA VAL A 18 -0.51 3.82 16.66
C VAL A 18 -1.00 4.78 15.56
N ALA A 19 -0.51 6.03 15.60
CA ALA A 19 -0.64 6.91 14.46
C ALA A 19 0.26 6.36 13.36
N ALA A 20 -0.33 5.81 12.30
CA ALA A 20 0.42 5.43 11.10
C ALA A 20 0.90 6.71 10.40
N ASP A 21 2.11 6.69 9.84
CA ASP A 21 2.62 7.84 9.10
C ASP A 21 1.86 7.98 7.78
N ASN A 22 1.49 9.22 7.47
CA ASN A 22 0.86 9.53 6.19
C ASN A 22 1.92 9.74 5.10
N CYS A 23 1.60 9.36 3.86
CA CYS A 23 2.41 9.70 2.71
C CYS A 23 2.52 11.23 2.60
N LYS A 24 3.66 11.70 2.08
CA LYS A 24 3.87 13.14 1.87
C LYS A 24 3.13 13.56 0.60
N THR A 25 2.19 14.49 0.77
CA THR A 25 1.38 15.02 -0.33
C THR A 25 2.25 15.51 -1.48
N GLY A 26 1.85 15.15 -2.70
CA GLY A 26 2.54 15.54 -3.92
C GLY A 26 3.67 14.60 -4.34
N LEU A 27 4.01 13.58 -3.54
CA LEU A 27 5.01 12.59 -3.91
C LEU A 27 4.40 11.32 -4.50
N TYR A 28 5.20 10.63 -5.30
CA TYR A 28 4.92 9.29 -5.80
C TYR A 28 5.55 8.24 -4.89
N TYR A 29 4.83 7.16 -4.66
CA TYR A 29 5.27 6.04 -3.85
C TYR A 29 5.02 4.71 -4.54
N CYS A 30 6.00 3.81 -4.46
CA CYS A 30 5.79 2.39 -4.70
C CYS A 30 4.86 1.83 -3.62
N GLY A 31 4.00 0.89 -3.98
CA GLY A 31 3.07 0.33 -3.01
C GLY A 31 3.78 -0.38 -1.86
N TYR A 32 4.92 -1.03 -2.08
CA TYR A 32 5.72 -1.58 -0.98
C TYR A 32 6.19 -0.50 0.01
N ASN A 33 6.51 0.71 -0.48
CA ASN A 33 6.99 1.81 0.34
C ASN A 33 5.83 2.40 1.16
N LEU A 34 4.63 2.52 0.55
CA LEU A 34 3.40 2.86 1.26
C LEU A 34 3.09 1.86 2.39
N LEU A 35 3.22 0.56 2.13
CA LEU A 35 3.03 -0.48 3.15
C LEU A 35 4.06 -0.39 4.28
N SER A 36 5.26 0.13 4.00
CA SER A 36 6.31 0.31 5.01
C SER A 36 6.07 1.51 5.92
N ILE A 37 5.39 2.57 5.45
CA ILE A 37 5.14 3.78 6.24
C ILE A 37 3.83 3.73 7.02
N GLY A 38 2.85 2.93 6.58
CA GLY A 38 1.56 2.89 7.25
C GLY A 38 0.58 1.86 6.71
N ALA A 39 -0.66 1.94 7.21
CA ALA A 39 -1.75 1.02 6.87
C ALA A 39 -2.39 1.36 5.51
N TYR A 40 -1.62 1.23 4.42
CA TYR A 40 -2.07 1.60 3.07
C TYR A 40 -2.73 0.48 2.28
N PHE A 41 -2.67 -0.78 2.74
CA PHE A 41 -3.13 -1.94 1.96
C PHE A 41 -4.56 -1.77 1.42
N MET A 42 -5.51 -1.35 2.27
CA MET A 42 -6.90 -1.15 1.82
C MET A 42 -7.04 -0.05 0.77
N GLN A 43 -6.27 1.05 0.89
CA GLN A 43 -6.31 2.12 -0.11
C GLN A 43 -5.66 1.68 -1.43
N ILE A 44 -4.62 0.85 -1.36
CA ILE A 44 -3.95 0.26 -2.52
C ILE A 44 -4.90 -0.69 -3.24
N ASP A 45 -5.51 -1.63 -2.51
CA ASP A 45 -6.49 -2.59 -3.03
C ASP A 45 -7.62 -1.87 -3.77
N GLU A 46 -8.26 -0.89 -3.13
CA GLU A 46 -9.34 -0.12 -3.75
C GLU A 46 -8.85 0.69 -4.97
N ALA A 47 -7.63 1.22 -4.94
CA ALA A 47 -7.07 1.94 -6.08
C ALA A 47 -6.75 1.04 -7.27
N LEU A 48 -6.30 -0.20 -7.02
CA LEU A 48 -6.07 -1.21 -8.06
C LEU A 48 -7.39 -1.71 -8.64
N GLU A 49 -8.38 -2.00 -7.80
CA GLU A 49 -9.72 -2.41 -8.24
C GLU A 49 -10.38 -1.35 -9.13
N ARG A 50 -10.32 -0.06 -8.72
CA ARG A 50 -10.81 1.05 -9.55
C ARG A 50 -10.08 1.19 -10.87
N ALA A 51 -8.81 0.80 -10.93
CA ALA A 51 -8.02 0.75 -12.16
C ALA A 51 -8.29 -0.52 -13.00
N GLY A 52 -9.10 -1.46 -12.51
CA GLY A 52 -9.39 -2.74 -13.16
C GLY A 52 -8.21 -3.72 -13.10
N ILE A 53 -7.37 -3.59 -12.08
CA ILE A 53 -6.15 -4.38 -11.87
C ILE A 53 -6.39 -5.30 -10.68
N CYS A 54 -6.03 -6.57 -10.85
CA CYS A 54 -6.22 -7.57 -9.81
C CYS A 54 -5.25 -7.37 -8.65
N THR A 55 -5.76 -7.39 -7.43
CA THR A 55 -4.91 -7.32 -6.24
C THR A 55 -4.11 -8.60 -6.11
N SER A 56 -2.81 -8.47 -6.27
CA SER A 56 -1.81 -9.52 -6.06
C SER A 56 -0.61 -8.87 -5.39
N HIS A 57 0.21 -9.66 -4.68
CA HIS A 57 1.40 -9.11 -4.02
C HIS A 57 2.31 -8.34 -4.99
N ALA A 58 2.47 -8.83 -6.23
CA ALA A 58 3.23 -8.14 -7.26
C ALA A 58 2.59 -6.79 -7.65
N ASN A 59 1.28 -6.76 -7.91
CA ASN A 59 0.61 -5.50 -8.28
C ASN A 59 0.54 -4.53 -7.10
N VAL A 60 0.46 -5.03 -5.87
CA VAL A 60 0.51 -4.21 -4.65
C VAL A 60 1.89 -3.58 -4.52
N ASP A 61 2.95 -4.37 -4.57
CA ASP A 61 4.30 -3.90 -4.30
C ASP A 61 4.86 -3.03 -5.43
N ASP A 62 4.66 -3.46 -6.68
CA ASP A 62 5.27 -2.86 -7.87
C ASP A 62 4.40 -1.76 -8.51
N SER A 63 3.25 -1.41 -7.94
CA SER A 63 2.47 -0.28 -8.45
C SER A 63 2.97 1.05 -7.90
N LEU A 64 2.96 2.06 -8.77
CA LEU A 64 3.24 3.44 -8.44
C LEU A 64 1.94 4.17 -8.15
N PHE A 65 1.90 4.86 -7.02
CA PHE A 65 0.77 5.65 -6.54
C PHE A 65 1.19 7.10 -6.34
N TYR A 66 0.26 8.02 -6.55
CA TYR A 66 0.41 9.43 -6.23
C TYR A 66 -0.26 9.73 -4.89
N CYS A 67 0.46 10.38 -3.97
CA CYS A 67 -0.09 10.82 -2.70
C CYS A 67 -0.87 12.13 -2.88
N VAL A 68 -2.19 12.03 -2.89
CA VAL A 68 -3.13 13.16 -2.91
C VAL A 68 -3.12 13.90 -1.56
N GLY A 69 -2.90 13.18 -0.46
CA GLY A 69 -2.84 13.77 0.89
C GLY A 69 -4.17 13.77 1.63
N GLY A 70 -4.37 14.73 2.54
CA GLY A 70 -5.52 14.77 3.45
C GLY A 70 -5.28 13.99 4.75
N GLY A 71 -6.34 13.84 5.57
CA GLY A 71 -6.23 13.33 6.94
C GLY A 71 -5.64 11.92 7.08
N ASN A 72 -5.80 11.08 6.05
CA ASN A 72 -5.30 9.69 6.01
C ASN A 72 -4.32 9.44 4.85
N GLY A 73 -3.75 10.50 4.26
CA GLY A 73 -2.82 10.39 3.14
C GLY A 73 -3.42 9.70 1.91
N ALA A 74 -4.56 10.16 1.39
CA ALA A 74 -5.24 9.53 0.26
C ALA A 74 -4.30 9.33 -0.94
N ILE A 75 -4.42 8.19 -1.62
CA ILE A 75 -3.60 7.83 -2.78
C ILE A 75 -4.43 7.62 -4.05
N SER A 76 -3.80 7.80 -5.20
CA SER A 76 -4.34 7.46 -6.52
C SER A 76 -3.37 6.56 -7.26
N HIS A 77 -3.87 5.48 -7.87
CA HIS A 77 -3.05 4.63 -8.72
C HIS A 77 -2.58 5.39 -9.97
N VAL A 78 -1.30 5.22 -10.32
CA VAL A 78 -0.68 5.84 -11.51
C VAL A 78 -0.43 4.77 -12.57
N LYS A 79 0.29 3.70 -12.21
CA LYS A 79 0.64 2.59 -13.10
C LYS A 79 1.18 1.41 -12.30
N VAL A 80 1.11 0.21 -12.89
CA VAL A 80 1.88 -0.96 -12.46
C VAL A 80 3.25 -0.89 -13.12
N CYS A 81 4.34 -0.95 -12.34
CA CYS A 81 5.68 -1.14 -12.89
C CYS A 81 5.87 -2.59 -13.34
N ASP A 82 6.89 -2.86 -14.15
CA ASP A 82 7.31 -4.25 -14.35
C ASP A 82 7.78 -4.85 -13.01
N LYS A 83 7.68 -6.18 -12.89
CA LYS A 83 7.93 -6.89 -11.62
C LYS A 83 9.32 -6.55 -11.05
N GLY A 84 9.37 -6.08 -9.81
CA GLY A 84 10.58 -5.67 -9.12
C GLY A 84 11.25 -4.42 -9.69
N LYS A 85 10.53 -3.63 -10.51
CA LYS A 85 11.02 -2.40 -11.14
C LYS A 85 10.43 -1.12 -10.56
N CYS A 86 9.73 -1.20 -9.43
CA CYS A 86 9.41 -0.01 -8.65
C CYS A 86 10.55 0.27 -7.67
N HIS A 87 11.10 1.49 -7.70
CA HIS A 87 12.26 1.88 -6.90
C HIS A 87 11.94 3.07 -5.99
N ASP A 88 12.40 2.95 -4.75
CA ASP A 88 12.37 4.00 -3.74
C ASP A 88 13.29 5.15 -4.16
N GLY A 89 12.74 6.36 -4.28
CA GLY A 89 13.49 7.58 -4.57
C GLY A 89 14.28 8.10 -3.35
N GLY A 90 14.05 7.53 -2.18
CA GLY A 90 14.60 7.96 -0.89
C GLY A 90 13.74 9.02 -0.21
N GLY A 91 14.10 9.31 1.05
CA GLY A 91 13.34 10.20 1.93
C GLY A 91 13.03 11.57 1.30
N GLY A 92 11.74 11.82 1.06
CA GLY A 92 11.24 13.10 0.55
C GLY A 92 11.31 13.26 -0.98
N ASN A 93 11.71 12.23 -1.72
CA ASN A 93 11.75 12.19 -3.18
C ASN A 93 10.63 11.28 -3.73
N ASN A 94 10.45 11.31 -5.06
CA ASN A 94 9.48 10.47 -5.74
C ASN A 94 10.07 9.08 -6.01
N ASP A 95 9.27 8.06 -5.71
CA ASP A 95 9.50 6.72 -6.22
C ASP A 95 9.23 6.68 -7.73
N TYR A 96 9.79 5.67 -8.41
CA TYR A 96 9.70 5.58 -9.86
C TYR A 96 9.77 4.15 -10.37
N CYS A 97 9.20 3.92 -11.56
CA CYS A 97 9.46 2.67 -12.27
C CYS A 97 10.76 2.79 -13.07
N GLU A 98 11.66 1.81 -12.97
CA GLU A 98 12.78 1.65 -13.89
C GLU A 98 12.28 1.16 -15.25
N GLY A 99 12.72 1.80 -16.34
CA GLY A 99 12.36 1.44 -17.70
C GLY A 99 11.18 2.24 -18.29
N PRO A 100 11.05 2.27 -19.63
CA PRO A 100 10.17 3.23 -20.29
C PRO A 100 8.71 2.85 -20.07
N ALA A 101 8.01 3.70 -19.32
CA ALA A 101 6.56 3.64 -19.15
C ALA A 101 5.74 3.93 -20.44
N SER A 102 6.27 3.69 -21.65
CA SER A 102 5.58 4.14 -22.88
C SER A 102 5.95 3.58 -24.26
N LEU A 103 6.72 2.50 -24.46
CA LEU A 103 7.02 2.08 -25.86
C LEU A 103 6.85 0.62 -26.28
N LEU A 104 6.27 -0.31 -25.49
CA LEU A 104 6.08 -1.68 -26.01
C LEU A 104 4.82 -2.48 -25.59
N ARG A 105 3.73 -1.85 -25.11
CA ARG A 105 2.50 -2.59 -24.74
C ARG A 105 1.30 -2.33 -25.65
N LEU A 106 1.54 -2.08 -26.94
CA LEU A 106 0.50 -2.27 -27.99
C LEU A 106 0.34 -3.75 -28.40
N ARG A 107 1.07 -4.69 -27.76
CA ARG A 107 1.01 -6.13 -28.09
C ARG A 107 0.47 -7.06 -27.00
N ASP A 108 0.20 -6.55 -25.79
CA ASP A 108 -0.29 -7.37 -24.68
C ASP A 108 -1.50 -6.75 -23.96
N VAL A 109 -2.43 -6.14 -24.69
CA VAL A 109 -3.82 -6.09 -24.23
C VAL A 109 -4.42 -7.46 -24.50
N GLY A 110 -3.92 -8.47 -23.78
CA GLY A 110 -4.62 -9.73 -23.64
C GLY A 110 -5.97 -9.50 -22.96
N PRO A 111 -6.98 -10.35 -23.19
CA PRO A 111 -8.30 -10.19 -22.58
C PRO A 111 -8.12 -10.08 -21.07
N ARG A 112 -8.79 -9.09 -20.46
CA ARG A 112 -8.83 -8.88 -19.00
C ARG A 112 -8.98 -10.24 -18.33
N ARG A 113 -7.89 -10.83 -17.85
CA ARG A 113 -7.97 -12.10 -17.13
C ARG A 113 -8.69 -11.76 -15.85
N SER A 114 -9.85 -12.36 -15.68
CA SER A 114 -10.63 -12.27 -14.44
C SER A 114 -9.68 -12.48 -13.26
N CYS A 115 -9.76 -11.59 -12.26
CA CYS A 115 -8.91 -11.64 -11.07
C CYS A 115 -9.01 -12.96 -10.28
N TYR A 116 -10.02 -13.77 -10.61
CA TYR A 116 -10.25 -15.10 -10.07
C TYR A 116 -9.45 -16.23 -10.74
N ALA A 117 -8.67 -15.97 -11.79
CA ALA A 117 -8.00 -17.02 -12.60
C ALA A 117 -6.48 -17.12 -12.39
N LEU A 118 -5.93 -16.55 -11.31
CA LEU A 118 -4.47 -16.49 -11.05
C LEU A 118 -4.06 -17.11 -9.70
N SER A 119 -4.91 -17.96 -9.10
CA SER A 119 -4.69 -18.57 -7.78
C SER A 119 -4.25 -20.04 -7.82
N ASP A 120 -3.68 -20.52 -8.93
CA ASP A 120 -3.15 -21.89 -9.08
C ASP A 120 -1.61 -21.95 -8.98
#